data_AF-A0A164V0L5-F1
#
_entry.id   AF-A0A164V0L5-F1
#
_cell.length_a   1.000
_cell.length_b   1.000
_cell.length_c   1.000
_cell.angle_alpha   90.00
_cell.angle_beta   90.00
_cell.angle_gamma   90.00
#
_symmetry.space_group_name_H-M   'P 1'
#
loop_
_entity.id
_entity.type
_entity.pdbx_description
1 polymer ?
#
loop_
_entity_poly.entity_id
_entity_poly.type
_entity_poly.pdbx_seq_one_letter_code
_entity_poly.pdbx_strand_id
1 'polypeptide(L)'
;LQLFMENKSCGDDLFDRLNTTVLNKHLNELMEGLTAKVFRTYNASITLQQQLEKLTDADTSVAEKILSYNRANRAVAILCNHQRSVPKGHQKSMDKLKEKIATKKEIIHDAERQVKDA
;
A
#
# COMPACT_ATOMS: atom_id res chain seq x y z
N LEU A 1 -27.04 7.17 -0.83
CA LEU A 1 -26.64 8.27 0.07
C LEU A 1 -27.60 9.46 0.03
N GLN A 2 -28.18 9.84 -1.13
CA GLN A 2 -29.06 11.00 -1.27
C GLN A 2 -30.16 11.10 -0.19
N LEU A 3 -30.93 10.03 0.07
CA LEU A 3 -31.96 9.99 1.12
C LEU A 3 -31.41 10.22 2.54
N PHE A 4 -30.17 9.79 2.83
CA PHE A 4 -29.55 9.99 4.14
C PHE A 4 -29.05 11.43 4.34
N MET A 5 -29.01 12.24 3.29
CA MET A 5 -28.57 13.65 3.31
C MET A 5 -29.74 14.62 3.20
N GLU A 6 -30.94 14.13 2.89
CA GLU A 6 -32.13 14.95 2.73
C GLU A 6 -32.50 15.64 4.05
N ASN A 7 -32.80 16.94 4.00
CA ASN A 7 -33.11 17.79 5.16
C ASN A 7 -32.01 17.84 6.24
N LYS A 8 -30.76 17.50 5.90
CA LYS A 8 -29.61 17.60 6.81
C LYS A 8 -28.77 18.83 6.49
N SER A 9 -28.27 19.47 7.54
CA SER A 9 -27.30 20.56 7.47
C SER A 9 -25.88 20.03 7.40
N CYS A 10 -24.94 20.89 6.99
CA CYS A 10 -23.52 20.57 7.06
C CYS A 10 -23.10 20.38 8.53
N GLY A 11 -22.70 19.17 8.90
CA GLY A 11 -22.33 18.81 10.27
C GLY A 11 -23.28 17.81 10.94
N ASP A 12 -24.47 17.59 10.39
CA ASP A 12 -25.38 16.55 10.87
C ASP A 12 -24.82 15.16 10.56
N ASP A 13 -25.06 14.20 11.47
CA ASP A 13 -24.63 12.82 11.27
C ASP A 13 -25.27 12.20 10.02
N LEU A 14 -24.44 11.72 9.10
CA LEU A 14 -24.91 11.09 7.86
C LEU A 14 -25.80 9.87 8.15
N PHE A 15 -25.46 9.09 9.17
CA PHE A 15 -26.24 7.93 9.62
C PHE A 15 -26.79 8.19 11.04
N ASP A 16 -27.76 9.08 11.15
CA ASP A 16 -28.36 9.59 12.39
C ASP A 16 -29.02 8.51 13.28
N ARG A 17 -29.43 7.39 12.69
CA ARG A 17 -30.04 6.25 13.41
C ARG A 17 -29.10 5.07 13.64
N LEU A 18 -27.81 5.22 13.29
CA LEU A 18 -26.82 4.16 13.39
C LEU A 18 -25.73 4.55 14.37
N ASN A 19 -25.34 3.63 15.25
CA ASN A 19 -24.14 3.77 16.07
C ASN A 19 -23.30 2.48 16.03
N THR A 20 -22.08 2.56 16.56
CA THR A 20 -21.12 1.45 16.52
C THR A 20 -21.61 0.23 17.31
N THR A 21 -22.37 0.41 18.38
CA THR A 21 -22.93 -0.70 19.18
C THR A 21 -23.95 -1.49 18.37
N VAL A 22 -24.90 -0.81 17.72
CA VAL A 22 -25.92 -1.46 16.88
C VAL A 22 -25.28 -2.20 15.72
N LEU A 23 -24.31 -1.56 15.05
CA LEU A 23 -23.58 -2.19 13.94
C LEU A 23 -22.82 -3.45 14.40
N ASN A 24 -22.04 -3.38 15.47
CA ASN A 24 -21.26 -4.54 15.93
C ASN A 24 -22.15 -5.66 16.49
N LYS A 25 -23.30 -5.33 17.09
CA LYS A 25 -24.28 -6.35 17.51
C LYS A 25 -24.76 -7.13 16.29
N HIS A 26 -25.17 -6.43 15.23
CA HIS A 26 -25.60 -7.07 13.99
C HIS A 26 -24.49 -7.91 13.35
N LEU A 27 -23.25 -7.40 13.31
CA LEU A 27 -22.11 -8.16 12.79
C LEU A 27 -21.86 -9.45 13.59
N ASN A 28 -21.94 -9.39 14.92
CA ASN A 28 -21.75 -10.55 15.79
C ASN A 28 -22.86 -11.60 15.61
N GLU A 29 -24.08 -11.19 15.27
CA GLU A 29 -25.18 -12.11 14.91
C GLU A 29 -24.91 -12.87 13.59
N LEU A 30 -24.17 -12.26 12.66
CA LEU A 30 -23.79 -12.89 11.39
C LEU A 30 -22.61 -13.86 11.55
N MET A 31 -21.68 -13.55 12.46
CA MET A 31 -20.54 -14.40 12.80
C MET A 31 -20.04 -14.04 14.20
N GLU A 32 -19.92 -15.04 15.07
CA GLU A 32 -19.44 -14.84 16.44
C GLU A 32 -18.05 -14.17 16.45
N GLY A 33 -17.90 -13.11 17.23
CA GLY A 33 -16.66 -12.33 17.35
C GLY A 33 -16.42 -11.34 16.20
N LEU A 34 -17.29 -11.28 15.19
CA LEU A 34 -17.15 -10.35 14.08
C LEU A 34 -17.46 -8.91 14.53
N THR A 35 -16.55 -8.00 14.20
CA THR A 35 -16.68 -6.57 14.48
C THR A 35 -16.22 -5.74 13.29
N ALA A 36 -16.59 -4.47 13.23
CA ALA A 36 -16.23 -3.59 12.12
C ALA A 36 -14.71 -3.51 11.86
N LYS A 37 -13.88 -3.60 12.92
CA LYS A 37 -12.41 -3.60 12.79
C LYS A 37 -11.86 -4.82 12.06
N VAL A 38 -12.54 -5.97 12.16
CA VAL A 38 -12.10 -7.24 11.52
C VAL A 38 -12.08 -7.08 10.01
N PHE A 39 -13.00 -6.31 9.44
CA PHE A 39 -13.02 -6.02 8.00
C PHE A 39 -11.76 -5.27 7.53
N ARG A 40 -11.23 -4.32 8.32
CA ARG A 40 -9.97 -3.64 7.97
C ARG A 40 -8.81 -4.63 7.93
N THR A 41 -8.71 -5.51 8.94
CA THR A 41 -7.67 -6.54 9.00
C THR A 41 -7.81 -7.54 7.85
N TYR A 42 -9.02 -8.07 7.62
CA TYR A 42 -9.30 -8.99 6.52
C TYR A 42 -8.91 -8.39 5.16
N ASN A 43 -9.43 -7.19 4.86
CA ASN A 43 -9.16 -6.51 3.59
C ASN A 43 -7.66 -6.22 3.40
N ALA A 44 -6.96 -5.83 4.47
CA ALA A 44 -5.51 -5.63 4.41
C ALA A 44 -4.76 -6.94 4.12
N SER A 45 -5.07 -8.01 4.85
CA SER A 45 -4.41 -9.31 4.71
C SER A 45 -4.65 -9.94 3.34
N ILE A 46 -5.90 -9.97 2.86
CA ILE A 46 -6.21 -10.55 1.55
C ILE A 46 -5.60 -9.74 0.41
N THR A 47 -5.57 -8.40 0.54
CA THR A 47 -4.90 -7.54 -0.45
C THR A 47 -3.42 -7.85 -0.49
N LEU A 48 -2.74 -7.97 0.65
CA LEU A 48 -1.32 -8.31 0.69
C LEU A 48 -1.05 -9.65 -0.01
N GLN A 49 -1.81 -10.69 0.34
CA GLN A 49 -1.65 -12.02 -0.22
C GLN A 49 -1.83 -12.01 -1.75
N GLN A 50 -2.92 -11.42 -2.24
CA GLN A 50 -3.19 -11.33 -3.68
C GLN A 50 -2.14 -10.50 -4.43
N GLN A 51 -1.62 -9.43 -3.82
CA GLN A 51 -0.58 -8.62 -4.44
C GLN A 51 0.76 -9.35 -4.48
N LEU A 52 1.11 -10.11 -3.44
CA LEU A 52 2.33 -10.93 -3.45
C LEU A 52 2.24 -12.03 -4.52
N GLU A 53 1.11 -12.73 -4.62
CA GLU A 53 0.88 -13.74 -5.66
C GLU A 53 1.02 -13.16 -7.08
N LYS A 54 0.56 -11.92 -7.29
CA LYS A 54 0.62 -11.26 -8.60
C LYS A 54 1.99 -10.65 -8.94
N LEU A 55 2.73 -10.17 -7.93
CA LEU A 55 3.94 -9.35 -8.15
C LEU A 55 5.25 -10.10 -7.90
N THR A 56 5.21 -11.25 -7.22
CA THR A 56 6.41 -12.01 -6.86
C THR A 56 6.66 -13.12 -7.87
N ASP A 57 7.81 -13.06 -8.52
CA ASP A 57 8.31 -14.11 -9.40
C ASP A 57 9.39 -14.93 -8.67
N ALA A 58 9.30 -16.27 -8.77
CA ALA A 58 10.19 -17.21 -8.12
C ALA A 58 11.63 -17.11 -8.64
N ASP A 59 11.82 -16.76 -9.90
CA ASP A 59 13.14 -16.74 -10.56
C ASP A 59 13.88 -15.42 -10.38
N THR A 60 13.24 -14.43 -9.75
CA THR A 60 13.86 -13.12 -9.49
C THR A 60 14.83 -13.13 -8.31
N SER A 61 15.75 -12.17 -8.33
CA SER A 61 16.71 -11.97 -7.25
C SER A 61 16.02 -11.61 -5.93
N VAL A 62 16.71 -11.82 -4.81
CA VAL A 62 16.19 -11.43 -3.48
C VAL A 62 15.85 -9.93 -3.43
N ALA A 63 16.64 -9.08 -4.09
CA ALA A 63 16.40 -7.64 -4.14
C ALA A 63 15.08 -7.28 -4.85
N GLU A 64 14.77 -7.97 -5.95
CA GLU A 64 13.52 -7.81 -6.70
C GLU A 64 12.33 -8.33 -5.90
N LYS A 65 12.47 -9.47 -5.21
CA LYS A 65 11.43 -10.00 -4.30
C LYS A 65 11.09 -9.01 -3.18
N ILE A 66 12.10 -8.36 -2.59
CA ILE A 66 11.90 -7.30 -1.60
C ILE A 66 11.15 -6.10 -2.21
N LEU A 67 11.47 -5.73 -3.45
CA LEU A 67 10.76 -4.65 -4.15
C LEU A 67 9.29 -5.02 -4.38
N SER A 68 8.99 -6.23 -4.84
CA SER A 68 7.61 -6.72 -5.00
C SER A 68 6.84 -6.74 -3.69
N TYR A 69 7.47 -7.19 -2.59
CA TYR A 69 6.89 -7.13 -1.25
C TYR A 69 6.54 -5.69 -0.83
N ASN A 70 7.47 -4.75 -1.03
CA ASN A 70 7.23 -3.35 -0.68
C ASN A 70 6.12 -2.71 -1.53
N ARG A 71 5.98 -3.11 -2.80
CA ARG A 71 4.86 -2.68 -3.67
C ARG A 71 3.52 -3.25 -3.17
N ALA A 72 3.48 -4.54 -2.84
CA ALA A 72 2.29 -5.17 -2.27
C ALA A 72 1.87 -4.50 -0.96
N ASN A 73 2.82 -4.27 -0.05
CA ASN A 73 2.56 -3.57 1.21
C ASN A 73 2.12 -2.11 1.01
N ARG A 74 2.62 -1.43 -0.02
CA ARG A 74 2.17 -0.08 -0.39
C ARG A 74 0.71 -0.06 -0.81
N ALA A 75 0.24 -1.07 -1.55
CA ALA A 75 -1.18 -1.17 -1.93
C ALA A 75 -2.08 -1.29 -0.69
N VAL A 76 -1.67 -2.07 0.30
CA VAL A 76 -2.36 -2.18 1.60
C VAL A 76 -2.37 -0.84 2.34
N ALA A 77 -1.24 -0.14 2.38
CA ALA A 77 -1.15 1.17 3.02
C ALA A 77 -2.10 2.19 2.37
N ILE A 78 -2.23 2.18 1.03
CA ILE A 78 -3.19 3.02 0.31
C ILE A 78 -4.63 2.66 0.69
N LEU A 79 -4.99 1.36 0.65
CA LEU A 79 -6.32 0.87 1.04
C LEU A 79 -6.69 1.29 2.48
N CYS A 80 -5.74 1.20 3.41
CA CYS A 80 -5.93 1.55 4.81
C CYS A 80 -5.81 3.05 5.11
N ASN A 81 -5.57 3.89 4.10
CA ASN A 81 -5.28 5.31 4.22
C ASN A 81 -4.12 5.64 5.19
N HIS A 82 -3.08 4.79 5.22
CA HIS A 82 -1.87 5.05 5.99
C HIS A 82 -0.98 6.03 5.23
N GLN A 83 -1.04 7.29 5.63
CA GLN A 83 -0.32 8.39 4.99
C GLN A 83 0.92 8.79 5.78
N ARG A 84 1.91 9.35 5.07
CA ARG A 84 3.11 9.93 5.66
C ARG A 84 3.47 11.20 4.91
N SER A 85 3.84 12.25 5.65
CA SER A 85 4.40 13.46 5.06
C SER A 85 5.78 13.20 4.45
N VAL A 86 6.10 13.92 3.37
CA VAL A 86 7.40 13.81 2.72
C VAL A 86 8.51 14.22 3.71
N PRO A 87 9.50 13.36 3.99
CA PRO A 87 10.59 13.73 4.89
C PRO A 87 11.41 14.91 4.35
N LYS A 88 11.87 15.80 5.23
CA LYS A 88 12.63 17.02 4.85
C LYS A 88 13.85 16.76 3.95
N GLY A 89 14.49 15.59 4.07
CA GLY A 89 15.67 15.19 3.29
C GLY A 89 15.38 14.39 2.02
N HIS A 90 14.11 14.14 1.67
CA HIS A 90 13.74 13.18 0.63
C HIS A 90 14.39 13.49 -0.73
N GLN A 91 14.30 14.74 -1.18
CA GLN A 91 14.86 15.18 -2.46
C GLN A 91 16.37 14.93 -2.52
N LYS A 92 17.11 15.37 -1.49
CA LYS A 92 18.57 15.16 -1.39
C LYS A 92 18.94 13.67 -1.43
N SER A 93 18.17 12.80 -0.78
CA SER A 93 18.40 11.36 -0.82
C SER A 93 18.14 10.78 -2.21
N MET A 94 17.09 11.22 -2.91
CA MET A 94 16.76 10.78 -4.26
C MET A 94 17.82 11.19 -5.27
N ASP A 95 18.36 12.41 -5.17
CA ASP A 95 19.38 12.91 -6.08
C ASP A 95 20.70 12.13 -5.93
N LYS A 96 21.12 11.87 -4.68
CA LYS A 96 22.28 11.00 -4.41
C LYS A 96 22.13 9.58 -4.95
N LEU A 97 20.91 9.02 -4.92
CA LEU A 97 20.65 7.70 -5.50
C LEU A 97 20.75 7.72 -7.03
N LYS A 98 20.22 8.77 -7.68
CA LYS A 98 20.31 8.93 -9.14
C LYS A 98 21.76 9.07 -9.61
N GLU A 99 22.56 9.87 -8.91
CA GLU A 99 23.99 10.04 -9.20
C GLU A 99 24.72 8.69 -9.15
N LYS A 100 24.53 7.91 -8.08
CA LYS A 100 25.13 6.57 -7.95
C LYS A 100 24.70 5.62 -9.07
N ILE A 101 23.44 5.69 -9.51
CA ILE A 101 22.95 4.88 -10.62
C ILE A 101 23.64 5.29 -11.93
N ALA A 102 23.83 6.59 -12.18
CA ALA A 102 24.50 7.08 -13.38
C ALA A 102 25.95 6.60 -13.44
N THR A 103 26.72 6.80 -12.37
CA THR A 103 28.12 6.31 -12.29
C THR A 103 28.21 4.80 -12.51
N LYS A 104 27.28 4.02 -11.92
CA LYS A 104 27.29 2.56 -12.10
C LYS A 104 27.00 2.15 -13.55
N LYS A 105 26.15 2.89 -14.26
CA LYS A 105 25.86 2.64 -15.68
C LYS A 105 27.07 2.91 -16.57
N GLU A 106 27.82 3.98 -16.29
CA GLU A 106 29.07 4.29 -17.02
C GLU A 106 30.09 3.15 -16.87
N ILE A 107 30.31 2.68 -15.63
CA ILE A 107 31.22 1.56 -15.34
C ILE A 107 30.80 0.29 -16.10
N ILE A 108 29.50 -0.02 -16.16
CA ILE A 108 28.98 -1.18 -16.91
C ILE A 108 29.27 -1.03 -18.40
N HIS A 109 28.97 0.13 -18.98
CA HIS A 109 29.20 0.40 -20.39
C HIS A 109 30.69 0.27 -20.78
N ASP A 110 31.58 0.78 -19.94
CA ASP A 110 33.02 0.68 -20.19
C ASP A 110 33.52 -0.78 -20.08
N ALA A 111 32.99 -1.55 -19.13
CA ALA A 111 33.28 -2.98 -19.01
C ALA A 111 32.77 -3.78 -20.21
N GLU A 112 31.55 -3.49 -20.71
CA GLU A 112 31.00 -4.12 -21.91
C GLU A 112 31.86 -3.85 -23.15
N ARG A 113 32.40 -2.64 -23.29
CA ARG A 113 33.35 -2.30 -24.37
C ARG A 113 34.62 -3.12 -24.26
N GLN A 114 35.23 -3.19 -23.07
CA GLN A 114 36.46 -3.95 -22.85
C GLN A 114 36.29 -5.44 -23.16
N VAL A 115 35.13 -6.03 -22.84
CA VAL A 115 34.82 -7.42 -23.17
C VAL A 115 34.65 -7.62 -24.68
N LYS A 116 34.07 -6.64 -25.38
CA LYS A 116 33.90 -6.72 -26.84
C LYS A 116 35.21 -6.60 -27.61
N ASP A 117 36.17 -5.86 -27.05
CA ASP A 117 37.49 -5.63 -27.65
C ASP A 117 38.50 -6.75 -27.32
N ALA A 118 38.13 -7.74 -26.48
CA ALA A 118 38.94 -8.89 -26.07
C ALA A 118 38.62 -10.17 -26.86
#